data_AF-Q2GVC4-F1
#
_entry.id   AF-Q2GVC4-F1
#
_cell.length_a   1.000
_cell.length_b   1.000
_cell.length_c   1.000
_cell.angle_alpha   90.00
_cell.angle_beta   90.00
_cell.angle_gamma   90.00
#
_symmetry.space_group_name_H-M   'P 1'
#
loop_
_entity.id
_entity.type
_entity.pdbx_description
1 polymer ?
#
loop_
_entity_poly.entity_id
_entity_poly.type
_entity_poly.pdbx_seq_one_letter_code
_entity_poly.pdbx_strand_id
1 'polypeptide(L)'
;MADPTADLSQGPVLLSFSLSTASFTLATTVVRFYVRRGIHGGFGVDDYTSGVATVIALIATIFGILEGTAPDGPRALQFNVIGQPWYLVSVTLSKISICFFFMDLLRRARQWRILLAGLIVLMAAINLAFALVVYLQCQPLKKAWDPSVAGSCSDPNIQIHFGYAQGGTIRLLALL
;
A
#
# COMPACT_ATOMS: atom_id res chain seq x y z
N MET A 1 20.21 -27.56 18.24
CA MET A 1 19.56 -26.97 19.42
C MET A 1 19.47 -25.48 19.12
N ALA A 2 18.33 -25.02 18.61
CA ALA A 2 18.16 -23.62 18.17
C ALA A 2 17.75 -22.78 19.39
N ASP A 3 18.47 -21.70 19.64
CA ASP A 3 18.19 -20.75 20.72
C ASP A 3 16.83 -20.08 20.50
N PRO A 4 15.89 -20.17 21.47
CA PRO A 4 14.53 -19.61 21.33
C PRO A 4 14.46 -18.09 21.54
N THR A 5 15.59 -17.37 21.62
CA THR A 5 15.66 -15.92 21.88
C THR A 5 15.96 -15.08 20.65
N ALA A 6 16.27 -15.68 19.49
CA ALA A 6 16.62 -14.94 18.27
C ALA A 6 15.41 -14.30 17.58
N ASP A 7 14.22 -14.91 17.65
CA ASP A 7 13.02 -14.42 16.94
C ASP A 7 12.35 -13.21 17.61
N LEU A 8 12.62 -12.96 18.90
CA LEU A 8 12.05 -11.81 19.64
C LEU A 8 12.78 -10.48 19.32
N SER A 9 13.93 -10.53 18.66
CA SER A 9 14.80 -9.36 18.41
C SER A 9 14.44 -8.56 17.14
N GLN A 10 13.60 -9.09 16.25
CA GLN A 10 13.25 -8.39 15.00
C GLN A 10 12.06 -7.41 15.15
N GLY A 11 11.21 -7.58 16.17
CA GLY A 11 10.11 -6.66 16.46
C GLY A 11 10.55 -5.18 16.58
N PRO A 12 11.60 -4.87 17.37
CA PRO A 12 12.14 -3.50 17.48
C PRO A 12 12.64 -2.93 16.14
N VAL A 13 13.20 -3.76 15.26
CA VAL A 13 13.70 -3.33 13.94
C VAL A 13 12.53 -3.00 13.01
N LEU A 14 11.48 -3.84 12.98
CA LEU A 14 10.25 -3.55 12.24
C LEU A 14 9.57 -2.27 12.75
N LEU A 15 9.52 -2.08 14.07
CA LEU A 15 8.96 -0.88 14.68
C LEU A 15 9.74 0.38 14.27
N SER A 16 11.07 0.32 14.32
CA SER A 16 11.94 1.44 13.96
C SER A 16 11.79 1.83 12.49
N PHE A 17 11.71 0.84 11.60
CA PHE A 17 11.46 1.06 10.17
C PHE A 17 10.07 1.67 9.96
N SER A 18 9.04 1.10 10.58
CA SER A 18 7.66 1.58 10.46
C SER A 18 7.50 3.02 10.94
N LEU A 19 8.12 3.39 12.07
CA LEU A 19 8.10 4.76 12.59
C LEU A 19 8.83 5.76 11.67
N SER A 20 9.96 5.35 11.09
CA SER A 20 10.71 6.18 10.15
C SER A 20 9.91 6.43 8.88
N THR A 21 9.36 5.36 8.30
CA THR A 21 8.51 5.45 7.11
C THR A 21 7.22 6.22 7.38
N ALA A 22 6.60 6.05 8.55
CA ALA A 22 5.41 6.79 8.95
C ALA A 22 5.69 8.30 9.04
N SER A 23 6.79 8.68 9.70
CA SER A 23 7.20 10.08 9.85
C SER A 23 7.47 10.72 8.50
N PHE A 24 8.18 10.01 7.63
CA PHE A 24 8.49 10.49 6.27
C PHE A 24 7.22 10.63 5.42
N THR A 25 6.30 9.68 5.52
CA THR A 25 5.02 9.69 4.79
C THR A 25 4.11 10.82 5.28
N LEU A 26 4.05 11.05 6.59
CA LEU A 26 3.33 12.17 7.20
C LEU A 26 3.89 13.50 6.69
N ALA A 27 5.20 13.71 6.77
CA ALA A 27 5.85 14.93 6.30
C ALA A 27 5.55 15.18 4.81
N THR A 28 5.74 14.17 3.97
CA THR A 28 5.49 14.26 2.52
C THR A 28 4.03 14.59 2.22
N THR A 29 3.09 13.99 2.94
CA THR A 29 1.66 14.21 2.71
C THR A 29 1.21 15.60 3.16
N VAL A 30 1.74 16.08 4.29
CA VAL A 30 1.51 17.43 4.78
C VAL A 30 2.02 18.45 3.76
N VAL A 31 3.25 18.29 3.25
CA VAL A 31 3.81 19.15 2.20
C VAL A 31 2.94 19.13 0.94
N ARG A 32 2.49 17.95 0.49
CA ARG A 32 1.58 17.83 -0.66
C ARG A 32 0.28 18.59 -0.47
N PHE A 33 -0.33 18.50 0.72
CA PHE A 33 -1.56 19.24 1.03
C PHE A 33 -1.33 20.76 1.04
N TYR A 34 -0.21 21.22 1.59
CA TYR A 34 0.14 22.65 1.60
C TYR A 34 0.36 23.19 0.18
N VAL A 35 1.14 22.50 -0.64
CA VAL A 35 1.43 22.91 -2.02
C VAL A 35 0.15 22.90 -2.88
N ARG A 36 -0.68 21.85 -2.75
CA ARG A 36 -1.93 21.74 -3.52
C ARG A 36 -2.94 22.81 -3.15
N ARG A 37 -3.09 23.13 -1.87
CA ARG A 37 -3.91 24.28 -1.41
C ARG A 37 -3.43 25.60 -2.03
N GLY A 38 -2.12 25.78 -2.17
CA GLY A 38 -1.53 26.98 -2.78
C GLY A 38 -1.74 27.08 -4.29
N ILE A 39 -1.70 25.96 -5.02
CA ILE A 39 -1.81 25.95 -6.49
C ILE A 39 -3.26 26.04 -6.98
N HIS A 40 -4.22 25.34 -6.34
CA HIS A 40 -5.59 25.22 -6.87
C HIS A 40 -6.60 26.20 -6.27
N GLY A 41 -6.29 26.91 -5.17
CA GLY A 41 -7.16 27.95 -4.60
C GLY A 41 -8.55 27.49 -4.11
N GLY A 42 -8.82 26.17 -4.11
CA GLY A 42 -10.08 25.56 -3.70
C GLY A 42 -9.96 24.03 -3.60
N PHE A 43 -10.96 23.37 -3.01
CA PHE A 43 -11.00 21.90 -2.91
C PHE A 43 -11.61 21.29 -4.17
N GLY A 44 -10.78 20.63 -4.97
CA GLY A 44 -11.26 19.78 -6.07
C GLY A 44 -11.67 18.39 -5.56
N VAL A 45 -12.43 17.66 -6.38
CA VAL A 45 -12.75 16.23 -6.13
C VAL A 45 -11.46 15.40 -5.99
N ASP A 46 -10.40 15.79 -6.70
CA ASP A 46 -9.07 15.19 -6.58
C ASP A 46 -8.46 15.34 -5.17
N ASP A 47 -8.62 16.50 -4.52
CA ASP A 47 -8.10 16.73 -3.17
C ASP A 47 -8.83 15.89 -2.12
N TYR A 48 -10.13 15.60 -2.34
CA TYR A 48 -10.89 14.70 -1.48
C TYR A 48 -10.36 13.27 -1.59
N THR A 49 -10.07 12.79 -2.81
CA THR A 49 -9.51 11.44 -3.01
C THR A 49 -8.13 11.28 -2.38
N SER A 50 -7.27 12.29 -2.51
CA SER A 50 -5.96 12.33 -1.85
C SER A 50 -6.06 12.40 -0.32
N GLY A 51 -7.01 13.18 0.20
CA GLY A 51 -7.29 13.25 1.64
C GLY A 51 -7.76 11.92 2.21
N VAL A 52 -8.71 11.27 1.56
CA VAL A 52 -9.19 9.94 1.93
C VAL A 52 -8.06 8.91 1.86
N ALA A 53 -7.22 8.95 0.82
CA ALA A 53 -6.06 8.07 0.70
C ALA A 53 -5.11 8.21 1.90
N THR A 54 -4.88 9.46 2.33
CA THR A 54 -4.02 9.78 3.47
C THR A 54 -4.57 9.20 4.78
N VAL A 55 -5.87 9.35 5.02
CA VAL A 55 -6.52 8.81 6.22
C VAL A 55 -6.44 7.28 6.22
N ILE A 56 -6.67 6.64 5.07
CA ILE A 56 -6.53 5.19 4.94
C ILE A 56 -5.07 4.75 5.14
N ALA A 57 -4.10 5.52 4.65
CA ALA A 57 -2.67 5.27 4.87
C ALA A 57 -2.31 5.29 6.37
N LEU A 58 -2.88 6.24 7.12
CA LEU A 58 -2.69 6.34 8.56
C LEU A 58 -3.24 5.11 9.28
N ILE A 59 -4.44 4.67 8.91
CA ILE A 59 -5.03 3.44 9.46
C ILE A 59 -4.13 2.23 9.19
N ALA A 60 -3.63 2.08 7.95
CA ALA A 60 -2.71 1.01 7.60
C ALA A 60 -1.39 1.07 8.39
N THR A 61 -0.88 2.28 8.64
CA THR A 61 0.33 2.51 9.44
C THR A 61 0.12 2.10 10.90
N ILE A 62 -1.06 2.39 11.47
CA ILE A 62 -1.42 1.95 12.83
C ILE A 62 -1.41 0.43 12.92
N PHE A 63 -1.97 -0.28 11.93
CA PHE A 63 -1.91 -1.75 11.89
C PHE A 63 -0.47 -2.28 11.82
N GLY A 64 0.42 -1.62 11.06
CA GLY A 64 1.84 -1.98 11.02
C GLY A 64 2.57 -1.75 12.34
N ILE A 65 2.21 -0.71 13.10
CA ILE A 65 2.73 -0.50 14.45
C ILE A 65 2.21 -1.59 15.40
N LEU A 66 0.92 -1.92 15.34
CA LEU A 66 0.31 -2.97 16.15
C LEU A 66 0.97 -4.34 15.90
N GLU A 67 1.28 -4.65 14.64
CA GLU A 67 2.07 -5.82 14.25
C GLU A 67 3.46 -5.81 14.93
N GLY A 68 4.20 -4.70 14.84
CA GLY A 68 5.53 -4.58 15.45
C GLY A 68 5.54 -4.61 16.99
N THR A 69 4.42 -4.28 17.63
CA THR A 69 4.25 -4.31 19.09
C THR A 69 3.54 -5.56 19.63
N ALA A 70 3.09 -6.47 18.75
CA ALA A 70 2.31 -7.61 19.18
C ALA A 70 3.16 -8.57 20.03
N PRO A 71 2.63 -9.04 21.18
CA PRO A 71 3.37 -9.92 22.09
C PRO A 71 3.50 -11.36 21.57
N ASP A 72 2.62 -11.77 20.65
CA ASP A 72 2.54 -13.13 20.13
C ASP A 72 2.66 -13.11 18.59
N GLY A 73 3.49 -14.00 18.03
CA GLY A 73 3.66 -14.15 16.57
C GLY A 73 2.35 -14.33 15.78
N PRO A 74 1.39 -15.16 16.24
CA PRO A 74 0.10 -15.33 15.57
C PRO A 74 -0.72 -14.03 15.50
N ARG A 75 -0.67 -13.19 16.55
CA ARG A 75 -1.37 -11.90 16.57
C ARG A 75 -0.71 -10.89 15.65
N ALA A 76 0.63 -10.86 15.59
CA ALA A 76 1.36 -10.01 14.65
C ALA A 76 0.95 -10.31 13.20
N LEU A 77 0.90 -11.59 12.85
CA LEU A 77 0.51 -12.04 11.51
C LEU A 77 -0.97 -11.76 11.20
N GLN A 78 -1.85 -11.85 12.19
CA GLN A 78 -3.24 -11.45 12.06
C GLN A 78 -3.37 -9.95 11.73
N PHE A 79 -2.63 -9.08 12.42
CA PHE A 79 -2.63 -7.65 12.13
C PHE A 79 -2.04 -7.34 10.74
N ASN A 80 -1.01 -8.07 10.33
CA ASN A 80 -0.42 -7.94 9.00
C ASN A 80 -1.45 -8.27 7.88
N VAL A 81 -2.13 -9.41 8.01
CA VAL A 81 -3.14 -9.86 7.02
C VAL A 81 -4.31 -8.89 6.94
N ILE A 82 -4.75 -8.33 8.07
CA ILE A 82 -5.83 -7.33 8.11
C ILE A 82 -5.35 -5.96 7.60
N GLY A 83 -4.10 -5.59 7.85
CA GLY A 83 -3.51 -4.29 7.46
C GLY A 83 -3.17 -4.19 5.97
N GLN A 84 -2.73 -5.29 5.34
CA GLN A 84 -2.38 -5.35 3.92
C GLN A 84 -3.43 -4.76 2.96
N PRO A 85 -4.74 -5.09 3.05
CA PRO A 85 -5.73 -4.51 2.14
C PRO A 85 -5.87 -2.99 2.31
N TRP A 86 -5.78 -2.47 3.54
CA TRP A 86 -5.82 -1.03 3.78
C TRP A 86 -4.63 -0.31 3.15
N TYR A 87 -3.45 -0.91 3.26
CA TYR A 87 -2.25 -0.39 2.60
C TYR A 87 -2.41 -0.34 1.07
N LEU A 88 -2.94 -1.42 0.49
CA LEU A 88 -3.16 -1.51 -0.95
C LEU A 88 -4.15 -0.46 -1.47
N VAL A 89 -5.26 -0.26 -0.76
CA VAL A 89 -6.26 0.75 -1.08
C VAL A 89 -5.65 2.15 -1.03
N SER A 90 -4.90 2.46 0.03
CA SER A 90 -4.19 3.75 0.17
C SER A 90 -3.25 4.04 -1.00
N VAL A 91 -2.41 3.06 -1.37
CA VAL A 91 -1.46 3.20 -2.48
C VAL A 91 -2.17 3.38 -3.81
N THR A 92 -3.26 2.63 -4.03
CA THR A 92 -4.06 2.72 -5.26
C THR A 92 -4.72 4.09 -5.40
N LEU A 93 -5.37 4.59 -4.35
CA LEU A 93 -5.99 5.91 -4.36
C LEU A 93 -4.94 7.02 -4.55
N SER A 94 -3.78 6.90 -3.93
CA SER A 94 -2.67 7.86 -4.09
C SER A 94 -2.19 7.94 -5.54
N LYS A 95 -2.05 6.78 -6.21
CA LYS A 95 -1.69 6.71 -7.64
C LYS A 95 -2.76 7.33 -8.53
N ILE A 96 -4.03 7.05 -8.24
CA ILE A 96 -5.18 7.60 -8.98
C ILE A 96 -5.21 9.13 -8.89
N SER A 97 -5.01 9.71 -7.71
CA SER A 97 -4.99 11.17 -7.55
C SER A 97 -3.83 11.83 -8.32
N ILE A 98 -2.65 11.22 -8.34
CA ILE A 98 -1.52 11.73 -9.16
C ILE A 98 -1.87 11.68 -10.65
N CYS A 99 -2.48 10.60 -11.12
CA CYS A 99 -2.86 10.49 -12.53
C CYS A 99 -3.92 11.53 -12.91
N PHE A 100 -4.91 11.79 -12.05
CA PHE A 100 -5.89 12.86 -12.26
C PHE A 100 -5.24 14.24 -12.32
N PHE A 101 -4.30 14.53 -11.42
CA PHE A 101 -3.52 15.77 -11.46
C PHE A 101 -2.76 15.93 -12.77
N PHE A 102 -2.07 14.89 -13.25
CA PHE A 102 -1.38 14.94 -14.54
C PHE A 102 -2.35 15.13 -15.72
N MET A 103 -3.54 14.51 -15.67
CA MET A 103 -4.55 14.71 -16.72
C MET A 103 -5.03 16.16 -16.79
N ASP A 104 -5.15 16.86 -15.65
CA ASP A 104 -5.53 18.27 -15.62
C ASP A 104 -4.37 19.17 -16.06
N LEU A 105 -3.13 18.84 -15.68
CA LEU A 105 -1.93 19.56 -16.10
C LEU A 105 -1.68 19.46 -17.62
N LEU A 106 -1.87 18.26 -18.19
CA LEU A 106 -1.61 17.97 -19.61
C LEU A 106 -2.83 18.14 -20.52
N ARG A 107 -3.79 18.99 -20.14
CA ARG A 107 -5.07 19.22 -20.85
C ARG A 107 -4.95 19.46 -22.36
N ARG A 108 -3.81 19.95 -22.84
CA ARG A 108 -3.58 20.27 -24.27
C ARG A 108 -3.28 19.06 -25.16
N ALA A 109 -2.90 17.90 -24.63
CA ALA A 109 -2.43 16.79 -25.44
C ALA A 109 -3.35 15.56 -25.34
N ARG A 110 -4.23 15.38 -26.34
CA ARG A 110 -5.27 14.33 -26.36
C ARG A 110 -4.70 12.90 -26.30
N GLN A 111 -3.51 12.69 -26.90
CA GLN A 111 -2.80 11.41 -26.84
C GLN A 111 -2.39 11.03 -25.42
N TRP A 112 -1.91 12.01 -24.64
CA TRP A 112 -1.51 11.80 -23.26
C TRP A 112 -2.69 11.40 -22.38
N ARG A 113 -3.88 11.98 -22.59
CA ARG A 113 -5.08 11.57 -21.84
C ARG A 113 -5.45 10.11 -22.04
N ILE A 114 -5.30 9.58 -23.26
CA ILE A 114 -5.58 8.17 -23.56
C ILE A 114 -4.54 7.27 -22.87
N LEU A 115 -3.26 7.64 -22.94
CA LEU A 115 -2.18 6.90 -22.27
C LEU A 115 -2.36 6.89 -20.74
N LEU A 116 -2.68 8.03 -20.14
CA LEU A 116 -2.92 8.14 -18.70
C LEU A 116 -4.16 7.36 -18.26
N ALA A 117 -5.25 7.40 -19.03
CA ALA A 117 -6.44 6.60 -18.74
C ALA A 117 -6.12 5.09 -18.79
N GLY A 118 -5.35 4.65 -19.79
CA GLY A 118 -4.87 3.26 -19.86
C GLY A 118 -4.00 2.87 -18.67
N LEU A 119 -3.13 3.78 -18.22
CA LEU A 119 -2.27 3.55 -17.05
C LEU A 119 -3.08 3.41 -15.74
N ILE A 120 -4.11 4.23 -15.54
CA ILE A 120 -5.01 4.14 -14.39
C ILE A 120 -5.70 2.76 -14.37
N VAL A 121 -6.24 2.32 -15.51
CA VAL A 121 -6.92 1.02 -15.63
C VAL A 121 -5.95 -0.13 -15.36
N LEU A 122 -4.74 -0.07 -15.93
CA LEU A 122 -3.71 -1.08 -15.71
C LEU A 122 -3.31 -1.16 -14.23
N MET A 123 -3.13 -0.01 -13.57
CA MET A 123 -2.82 0.02 -12.14
C MET A 123 -3.95 -0.57 -11.30
N ALA A 124 -5.20 -0.21 -11.57
CA ALA A 124 -6.35 -0.76 -10.86
C ALA A 124 -6.44 -2.29 -11.03
N ALA A 125 -6.19 -2.80 -12.24
CA ALA A 125 -6.20 -4.23 -12.52
C ALA A 125 -5.11 -4.99 -11.75
N ILE A 126 -3.87 -4.45 -11.72
CA ILE A 126 -2.75 -5.06 -10.98
C ILE A 126 -3.05 -5.08 -9.47
N ASN A 127 -3.57 -3.98 -8.91
CA ASN A 127 -3.90 -3.91 -7.49
C ASN A 127 -5.06 -4.87 -7.14
N LEU A 128 -6.09 -4.96 -7.98
CA LEU A 128 -7.18 -5.91 -7.77
C LEU A 128 -6.70 -7.37 -7.82
N ALA A 129 -5.85 -7.71 -8.79
CA ALA A 129 -5.24 -9.03 -8.89
C ALA A 129 -4.41 -9.36 -7.65
N PHE A 130 -3.63 -8.41 -7.15
CA PHE A 130 -2.86 -8.57 -5.92
C PHE A 130 -3.75 -8.81 -4.70
N ALA A 131 -4.82 -8.02 -4.53
CA ALA A 131 -5.76 -8.20 -3.44
C ALA A 131 -6.33 -9.62 -3.45
N LEU A 132 -6.80 -10.07 -4.62
CA LEU A 132 -7.38 -11.39 -4.79
C LEU A 132 -6.38 -12.49 -4.46
N VAL A 133 -5.13 -12.35 -4.92
CA VAL A 133 -4.05 -13.29 -4.62
C VAL A 133 -3.73 -13.36 -3.14
N VAL A 134 -3.65 -12.22 -2.44
CA VAL A 134 -3.42 -12.20 -0.99
C VAL A 134 -4.54 -12.91 -0.24
N TYR A 135 -5.80 -12.72 -0.62
CA TYR A 135 -6.93 -13.42 0.00
C TYR A 135 -6.96 -14.91 -0.33
N LEU A 136 -6.53 -15.28 -1.53
CA LEU A 136 -6.49 -16.68 -1.99
C LEU A 136 -5.20 -17.39 -1.60
N GLN A 137 -4.21 -16.68 -1.05
CA GLN A 137 -2.91 -17.27 -0.72
C GLN A 137 -3.02 -18.40 0.31
N CYS A 138 -4.06 -18.38 1.15
CA CYS A 138 -4.31 -19.43 2.13
C CYS A 138 -5.78 -19.86 2.09
N GLN A 139 -5.99 -21.16 1.97
CA GLN A 139 -7.31 -21.80 1.99
C GLN A 139 -7.35 -22.78 3.16
N PRO A 140 -8.03 -22.47 4.28
CA PRO A 140 -8.77 -21.24 4.60
C PRO A 140 -7.86 -20.09 5.05
N LEU A 141 -8.31 -18.83 4.87
CA LEU A 141 -7.57 -17.62 5.27
C LEU A 141 -7.13 -17.64 6.74
N LYS A 142 -7.88 -18.32 7.62
CA LYS A 142 -7.52 -18.52 9.03
C LYS A 142 -6.17 -19.21 9.24
N LYS A 143 -5.75 -20.05 8.29
CA LYS A 143 -4.45 -20.71 8.31
C LYS A 143 -3.29 -19.70 8.19
N ALA A 144 -3.55 -18.51 7.66
CA ALA A 144 -2.54 -17.47 7.53
C ALA A 144 -1.99 -17.05 8.90
N TRP A 145 -2.79 -17.05 9.97
CA TRP A 145 -2.33 -16.68 11.32
C TRP A 145 -2.42 -17.81 12.35
N ASP A 146 -3.22 -18.85 12.10
CA ASP A 146 -3.35 -20.01 12.97
C ASP A 146 -2.84 -21.28 12.26
N PRO A 147 -1.60 -21.73 12.54
CA PRO A 147 -1.02 -22.89 11.89
C PRO A 147 -1.69 -24.21 12.29
N SER A 148 -2.54 -24.22 13.33
CA SER A 148 -3.27 -25.42 13.76
C SER A 148 -4.44 -25.78 12.84
N VAL A 149 -4.87 -24.85 11.98
CA VAL A 149 -5.97 -25.06 11.03
C VAL A 149 -5.48 -25.84 9.80
N ALA A 150 -6.17 -26.94 9.48
CA ALA A 150 -5.91 -27.71 8.28
C ALA A 150 -6.23 -26.89 7.02
N GLY A 151 -5.34 -26.92 6.04
CA GLY A 151 -5.46 -26.17 4.79
C GLY A 151 -4.16 -26.15 3.99
N SER A 152 -4.13 -25.40 2.89
CA SER A 152 -2.91 -25.17 2.11
C SER A 152 -2.69 -23.67 1.92
N CYS A 153 -1.44 -23.24 1.96
CA CYS A 153 -1.05 -21.89 1.55
C CYS A 153 -0.16 -22.00 0.30
N SER A 154 -0.38 -21.12 -0.66
CA SER A 154 0.37 -21.01 -1.90
C SER A 154 1.74 -20.35 -1.69
N ASP A 155 2.66 -20.53 -2.64
CA ASP A 155 4.04 -20.06 -2.55
C ASP A 155 4.17 -18.53 -2.38
N PRO A 156 5.04 -18.05 -1.46
CA PRO A 156 5.28 -16.62 -1.21
C PRO A 156 5.93 -15.90 -2.41
N ASN A 157 6.49 -16.65 -3.37
CA ASN A 157 7.06 -16.09 -4.61
C ASN A 157 6.08 -15.21 -5.37
N ILE A 158 4.78 -15.50 -5.27
CA ILE A 158 3.75 -14.73 -5.95
C ILE A 158 3.77 -13.27 -5.46
N GLN A 159 3.93 -13.02 -4.17
CA GLN A 159 3.95 -11.67 -3.60
C GLN A 159 5.13 -10.84 -4.13
N ILE A 160 6.28 -11.49 -4.37
CA ILE A 160 7.49 -10.88 -4.92
C ILE A 160 7.27 -10.46 -6.38
N HIS A 161 6.68 -11.35 -7.20
CA HIS A 161 6.35 -11.03 -8.60
C HIS A 161 5.42 -9.82 -8.72
N PHE A 162 4.45 -9.69 -7.81
CA PHE A 162 3.59 -8.50 -7.76
C PHE A 162 4.34 -7.25 -7.33
N GLY A 163 5.28 -7.36 -6.39
CA GLY A 163 6.18 -6.25 -6.02
C GLY A 163 6.94 -5.70 -7.23
N TYR A 164 7.47 -6.59 -8.08
CA TYR A 164 8.12 -6.20 -9.34
C TYR A 164 7.15 -5.53 -10.32
N ALA A 165 5.93 -6.08 -10.48
CA ALA A 165 4.92 -5.49 -11.35
C ALA A 165 4.53 -4.06 -10.90
N GLN A 166 4.34 -3.86 -9.60
CA GLN A 166 4.05 -2.54 -9.02
C GLN A 166 5.23 -1.57 -9.21
N GLY A 167 6.48 -2.02 -9.01
CA GLY A 167 7.67 -1.21 -9.26
C GLY A 167 7.80 -0.76 -10.72
N GLY A 168 7.50 -1.65 -11.67
CA GLY A 168 7.51 -1.34 -13.10
C GLY A 168 6.56 -0.21 -13.49
N THR A 169 5.36 -0.18 -12.89
CA THR A 169 4.38 0.89 -13.17
C THR A 169 4.86 2.28 -12.71
N ILE A 170 5.66 2.38 -11.65
CA ILE A 170 6.22 3.66 -11.18
C ILE A 170 7.26 4.19 -12.17
N ARG A 171 8.12 3.30 -12.69
CA ARG A 171 9.13 3.67 -13.69
C ARG A 171 8.48 4.14 -14.99
N LEU A 172 7.38 3.53 -15.39
CA LEU A 172 6.63 3.95 -16.58
C LEU A 172 6.04 5.36 -16.42
N LEU A 173 5.50 5.68 -15.24
CA LEU A 173 5.00 7.03 -14.93
C LEU A 173 6.11 8.09 -14.96
N ALA A 174 7.34 7.74 -14.57
CA ALA A 174 8.47 8.68 -14.54
C ALA A 174 9.07 9.00 -15.93
N LEU A 175 8.74 8.21 -16.95
CA LEU A 175 9.21 8.39 -18.34
C LEU A 175 8.21 9.21 -19.19
N LEU A 176 7.04 9.49 -18.65
CA LEU A 176 5.94 10.24 -19.27
C LEU A 176 5.98 11.70 -18.80
#